data_AF-A0A838QFW5-F1
#
_entry.id   AF-A0A838QFW5-F1
#
_cell.length_a   1.000
_cell.length_b   1.000
_cell.length_c   1.000
_cell.angle_alpha   90.00
_cell.angle_beta   90.00
_cell.angle_gamma   90.00
#
_symmetry.space_group_name_H-M   'P 1'
#
loop_
_entity.id
_entity.type
_entity.pdbx_description
1 polymer ?
#
loop_
_entity_poly.entity_id
_entity_poly.type
_entity_poly.pdbx_seq_one_letter_code
_entity_poly.pdbx_strand_id
1 'polypeptide(L)' 'MAVVLALAVAAWAYGAYCYVQMVRHRQPGVPSLSMVWPTHNLTGRGLEFRRRALWSYLAFGVLAVLLVILGKGER' A
#
# COMPACT_ATOMS: atom_id res chain seq x y z
N MET A 1 -8.32 -20.79 -2.00
CA MET A 1 -8.16 -19.77 -3.06
C MET A 1 -9.00 -18.51 -2.83
N ALA A 2 -10.33 -18.58 -2.71
CA ALA A 2 -11.19 -17.39 -2.58
C ALA A 2 -10.81 -16.48 -1.40
N VAL A 3 -10.47 -17.05 -0.23
CA VAL A 3 -10.02 -16.29 0.95
C VAL A 3 -8.72 -15.53 0.68
N VAL A 4 -7.75 -16.15 0.01
CA VAL A 4 -6.48 -15.51 -0.30
C VAL A 4 -6.66 -14.39 -1.32
N LEU A 5 -7.54 -14.61 -2.31
CA LEU A 5 -7.91 -13.58 -3.29
C LEU A 5 -8.59 -12.39 -2.60
N ALA A 6 -9.51 -12.65 -1.67
CA ALA A 6 -10.18 -11.60 -0.89
C ALA A 6 -9.19 -10.81 -0.03
N LEU A 7 -8.23 -11.48 0.62
CA LEU A 7 -7.16 -10.83 1.38
C LEU A 7 -6.25 -9.99 0.49
N ALA A 8 -5.93 -10.47 -0.72
CA ALA A 8 -5.14 -9.73 -1.69
C ALA A 8 -5.86 -8.44 -2.13
N VAL A 9 -7.15 -8.53 -2.47
CA VAL A 9 -7.97 -7.37 -2.84
C VAL A 9 -8.11 -6.40 -1.67
N ALA A 10 -8.35 -6.89 -0.46
CA ALA A 10 -8.47 -6.05 0.74
C ALA A 10 -7.17 -5.30 1.04
N ALA A 11 -6.02 -5.99 0.99
CA ALA A 11 -4.70 -5.38 1.21
C ALA A 11 -4.39 -4.32 0.14
N TRP A 12 -4.73 -4.60 -1.12
CA TRP A 12 -4.56 -3.65 -2.22
C TRP A 12 -5.45 -2.41 -2.04
N ALA A 13 -6.75 -2.60 -1.79
CA ALA A 13 -7.71 -1.51 -1.60
C ALA A 13 -7.34 -0.63 -0.39
N TYR A 14 -6.88 -1.24 0.70
CA TYR A 14 -6.41 -0.51 1.88
C TYR A 14 -5.12 0.27 1.60
N GLY A 15 -4.18 -0.31 0.86
CA GLY A 15 -2.98 0.39 0.39
C GLY A 15 -3.32 1.61 -0.46
N ALA A 16 -4.24 1.46 -1.41
CA ALA A 16 -4.73 2.55 -2.25
C ALA A 16 -5.43 3.65 -1.43
N TYR A 17 -6.26 3.27 -0.46
CA TYR A 17 -6.90 4.22 0.46
C TYR A 17 -5.87 5.04 1.25
N CYS A 18 -4.86 4.37 1.82
CA CYS A 18 -3.79 5.04 2.56
C CYS A 18 -2.98 5.99 1.66
N TYR A 19 -2.73 5.60 0.41
CA TYR A 19 -2.07 6.46 -0.57
C TYR A 19 -2.90 7.72 -0.87
N VAL A 20 -4.21 7.58 -1.13
CA VAL A 20 -5.09 8.73 -1.37
C VAL A 20 -5.12 9.65 -0.14
N GLN A 21 -5.20 9.11 1.07
CA GLN A 21 -5.20 9.91 2.29
C GLN A 21 -3.87 10.61 2.55
N MET A 22 -2.76 9.97 2.19
CA MET A 22 -1.43 10.56 2.22
C MET A 22 -1.32 11.75 1.27
N VAL A 23 -1.82 11.63 0.04
CA VAL A 23 -1.87 12.73 -0.95
C VAL A 23 -2.78 13.88 -0.49
N ARG A 24 -3.86 13.57 0.23
CA ARG A 24 -4.76 14.57 0.84
C ARG A 24 -4.10 15.31 2.01
N HIS A 25 -3.28 14.63 2.81
CA HIS A 25 -2.55 15.21 3.94
C HIS A 25 -1.14 15.68 3.57
N ARG A 26 -0.95 16.12 2.32
CA ARG A 26 0.30 16.73 1.86
C ARG A 26 0.49 18.14 2.43
N GLN A 27 1.74 18.59 2.44
CA GLN A 27 2.02 19.98 2.76
C GLN A 27 1.39 20.93 1.73
N PRO A 28 0.88 22.10 2.15
CA PRO A 28 0.38 23.12 1.24
C PRO A 28 1.49 23.58 0.29
N GLY A 29 1.16 23.73 -1.00
CA GLY A 29 2.12 24.10 -2.04
C GLY A 29 2.76 22.93 -2.81
N VAL A 30 2.56 21.68 -2.37
CA VAL A 30 3.04 20.50 -3.11
C VAL A 30 1.99 20.04 -4.14
N PRO A 31 2.36 19.83 -5.42
CA PRO A 31 1.44 19.33 -6.44
C PRO A 31 0.98 17.89 -6.15
N SER A 32 -0.29 17.58 -6.42
CA SER A 32 -0.90 16.25 -6.20
C SER A 32 -0.38 15.15 -7.12
N LEU A 33 0.26 15.52 -8.23
CA LEU A 33 0.74 14.59 -9.27
C LEU A 33 2.21 14.21 -9.09
N SER A 34 2.80 14.46 -7.91
CA SER A 34 4.16 14.00 -7.65
C SER A 34 4.20 12.47 -7.62
N MET A 35 4.98 11.89 -8.53
CA MET A 35 5.18 10.43 -8.62
C MET A 35 5.98 9.89 -7.42
N VAL A 36 6.73 10.78 -6.77
CA VAL A 36 7.51 10.49 -5.57
C VAL A 36 7.00 11.38 -4.44
N TRP A 37 6.62 10.76 -3.32
CA TRP A 37 6.21 11.47 -2.11
C TRP A 37 7.29 11.34 -1.03
N PRO A 38 8.32 12.19 -1.08
CA PRO A 38 9.34 12.19 -0.06
C PRO A 38 8.75 12.68 1.28
N THR A 39 9.34 12.23 2.39
CA THR A 39 8.84 12.50 3.75
C THR A 39 8.67 13.98 4.05
N HIS A 40 9.53 14.85 3.48
CA HIS A 40 9.48 16.30 3.69
C HIS A 40 8.25 16.97 3.07
N ASN A 41 7.60 16.34 2.08
CA ASN A 41 6.40 16.88 1.42
C ASN A 41 5.09 16.50 2.11
N LEU A 42 5.17 15.76 3.23
CA LEU A 42 4.02 15.23 3.93
C LEU A 42 3.87 15.89 5.30
N THR A 43 2.63 16.05 5.73
CA THR A 43 2.34 16.39 7.14
C THR A 43 2.58 15.17 8.04
N GLY A 44 2.60 15.37 9.36
CA GLY A 44 2.70 14.27 10.33
C GLY A 44 1.65 13.16 10.10
N ARG A 45 0.40 13.52 9.80
CA ARG A 45 -0.65 12.55 9.42
C ARG A 45 -0.35 11.85 8.09
N GLY A 46 0.17 12.58 7.10
CA GLY A 46 0.59 12.02 5.81
C GLY A 46 1.67 10.94 5.97
N LEU A 47 2.60 11.12 6.90
CA LEU A 47 3.63 10.12 7.22
C LEU A 47 3.06 8.84 7.84
N GLU A 48 2.06 8.96 8.72
CA GLU A 48 1.38 7.79 9.28
C GLU A 48 0.66 6.98 8.19
N PHE A 49 -0.05 7.66 7.29
CA PHE A 49 -0.69 7.01 6.14
C PHE A 49 0.32 6.35 5.21
N ARG A 50 1.47 6.99 4.96
CA ARG A 50 2.57 6.38 4.19
C ARG A 50 3.06 5.10 4.85
N ARG A 51 3.25 5.10 6.18
CA ARG A 51 3.70 3.92 6.92
C ARG A 51 2.69 2.79 6.82
N ARG A 52 1.39 3.08 7.00
CA ARG A 52 0.31 2.09 6.85
C ARG A 52 0.23 1.54 5.42
N ALA A 53 0.35 2.40 4.41
CA ALA A 53 0.39 1.98 3.01
C ALA A 53 1.55 1.01 2.73
N LEU A 54 2.76 1.32 3.24
CA LEU A 54 3.94 0.46 3.11
C LEU A 54 3.72 -0.91 3.77
N TRP A 55 3.14 -0.94 4.97
CA TRP A 55 2.79 -2.20 5.64
C TRP A 55 1.80 -3.04 4.83
N SER A 56 0.78 -2.42 4.24
CA SER A 56 -0.19 -3.12 3.40
C SER A 56 0.40 -3.64 2.10
N TYR A 57 1.30 -2.88 1.46
CA TYR A 57 2.04 -3.38 0.30
C TYR A 57 2.99 -4.51 0.67
N LEU A 58 3.63 -4.45 1.83
CA LEU A 58 4.49 -5.52 2.33
C LEU A 58 3.67 -6.79 2.62
N ALA A 59 2.52 -6.65 3.28
CA ALA A 59 1.59 -7.77 3.53
C ALA A 59 1.09 -8.38 2.21
N PHE A 60 0.72 -7.55 1.23
CA PHE A 60 0.33 -7.99 -0.11
C PHE A 60 1.47 -8.72 -0.83
N GLY A 61 2.69 -8.18 -0.78
CA GLY A 61 3.87 -8.80 -1.38
C GLY A 61 4.20 -10.17 -0.75
N VAL A 62 4.15 -10.27 0.58
CA VAL A 62 4.32 -11.55 1.30
C VAL A 62 3.24 -12.55 0.89
N LEU A 63 1.97 -12.11 0.83
CA LEU A 63 0.86 -12.98 0.40
C LEU A 63 1.05 -13.47 -1.04
N ALA A 64 1.50 -12.60 -1.94
CA ALA A 64 1.79 -12.95 -3.33
C ALA A 64 2.95 -13.95 -3.45
N VAL A 65 4.03 -13.77 -2.68
CA VAL A 65 5.16 -14.72 -2.63
C VAL A 65 4.72 -16.08 -2.10
N LEU A 66 3.92 -16.10 -1.03
CA LEU A 66 3.37 -17.34 -0.47
C LEU A 66 2.49 -18.08 -1.49
N LEU A 67 1.67 -17.35 -2.25
CA LEU A 67 0.87 -17.92 -3.35
C LEU A 67 1.74 -18.53 -4.44
N VAL A 68 2.82 -17.87 -4.84
CA VAL A 68 3.75 -18.39 -5.84
C VAL A 68 4.44 -19.66 -5.35
N ILE A 69 4.87 -19.70 -4.09
CA ILE A 69 5.51 -20.88 -3.50
C ILE A 69 4.52 -22.04 -3.41
N LEU A 70 3.31 -21.82 -2.88
CA LEU A 70 2.27 -22.85 -2.81
C LEU A 70 1.89 -23.35 -4.20
N GLY A 71 1.67 -22.45 -5.16
CA GLY A 71 1.29 -22.82 -6.53
C GLY A 71 2.39 -23.54 -7.31
N LYS A 72 3.65 -23.45 -6.89
CA LYS A 72 4.75 -24.27 -7.43
C LYS A 72 4.82 -25.66 -6.82
N GLY A 73 4.25 -25.90 -5.64
CA GLY A 73 4.22 -27.21 -4.98
C GLY A 73 3.09 -28.13 -5.46
N GLU A 74 2.09 -27.61 -6.17
CA GLU A 74 0.98 -28.38 -6.76
C GLU A 74 1.23 -28.82 -8.23
N ARG A 75 2.46 -28.71 -8.74
CA ARG A 75 2.87 -29.22 -10.07
C ARG A 75 3.91 -30.32 -9.92
#